data_AF-K2D2H8-F1
#
_entry.id   AF-K2D2H8-F1
#
_cell.length_a   1.000
_cell.length_b   1.000
_cell.length_c   1.000
_cell.angle_alpha   90.00
_cell.angle_beta   90.00
_cell.angle_gamma   90.00
#
_symmetry.space_group_name_H-M   'P 1'
#
loop_
_entity.id
_entity.type
_entity.pdbx_description
1 polymer ?
#
loop_
_entity_poly.entity_id
_entity_poly.type
_entity_poly.pdbx_seq_one_letter_code
_entity_poly.pdbx_strand_id
1 'polypeptide(L)'
;MQSASQSHHYVGIDFSGKINHIHSNGNPYCHVVLRGSKEKSNDDLHSIQQTINTLEKQRLAPRIMIDCSHGNSQKDHHQQLLSLQKIAGYISSGNHAILGVMLESNLVSGKQTWIPHQPLRYGQSITDACIGWEETVAALAMLSESVRLRRENMVSYTV
;
A
#
# COMPACT_ATOMS: atom_id res chain seq x y z
N MET A 1 13.16 -3.15 8.07
CA MET A 1 12.66 -2.39 9.24
C MET A 1 13.71 -2.28 10.33
N GLN A 2 14.15 -3.39 10.95
CA GLN A 2 15.18 -3.36 12.02
C GLN A 2 16.47 -2.64 11.63
N SER A 3 17.01 -2.89 10.44
CA SER A 3 18.22 -2.18 9.96
C SER A 3 17.95 -0.69 9.77
N ALA A 4 16.87 -0.35 9.06
CA ALA A 4 16.52 1.04 8.75
C ALA A 4 16.26 1.90 9.99
N SER A 5 15.86 1.32 11.12
CA SER A 5 15.64 2.06 12.37
C SER A 5 16.93 2.39 13.14
N GLN A 6 18.08 1.87 12.71
CA GLN A 6 19.37 2.15 13.33
C GLN A 6 20.10 3.28 12.58
N SER A 7 21.05 3.92 13.24
CA SER A 7 21.98 4.85 12.60
C SER A 7 22.90 4.12 11.63
N HIS A 8 23.19 4.75 10.48
CA HIS A 8 24.12 4.21 9.48
C HIS A 8 25.14 5.26 9.04
N HIS A 9 26.31 4.78 8.69
CA HIS A 9 27.35 5.53 7.99
C HIS A 9 27.51 4.98 6.58
N TYR A 10 27.44 5.84 5.56
CA TYR A 10 27.54 5.43 4.16
C TYR A 10 28.07 6.56 3.29
N VAL A 11 28.62 6.20 2.13
CA VAL A 11 29.08 7.18 1.13
C VAL A 11 27.90 7.56 0.24
N GLY A 12 27.67 8.86 0.06
CA GLY A 12 26.61 9.39 -0.79
C GLY A 12 26.97 10.74 -1.40
N ILE A 13 25.98 11.38 -2.02
CA ILE A 13 26.14 12.69 -2.64
C ILE A 13 25.43 13.72 -1.76
N ASP A 14 26.10 14.82 -1.43
CA ASP A 14 25.50 15.94 -0.69
C ASP A 14 24.74 16.91 -1.61
N PHE A 15 24.08 17.92 -1.01
CA PHE A 15 23.29 18.90 -1.76
C PHE A 15 24.11 19.75 -2.74
N SER A 16 25.44 19.76 -2.64
CA SER A 16 26.32 20.43 -3.61
C SER A 16 26.74 19.54 -4.78
N GLY A 17 26.29 18.27 -4.81
CA GLY A 17 26.65 17.30 -5.83
C GLY A 17 27.99 16.61 -5.58
N LYS A 18 28.59 16.76 -4.39
CA LYS A 18 29.89 16.19 -4.06
C LYS A 18 29.73 14.87 -3.32
N ILE A 19 30.70 13.97 -3.52
CA ILE A 19 30.80 12.73 -2.74
C ILE A 19 31.15 13.09 -1.29
N ASN A 20 30.39 12.54 -0.35
CA ASN A 20 30.54 12.81 1.06
C ASN A 20 30.24 11.54 1.90
N HIS A 21 30.73 11.53 3.12
CA HIS A 21 30.39 10.53 4.12
C HIS A 21 29.16 11.00 4.92
N ILE A 22 28.05 10.27 4.78
CA ILE A 22 26.76 10.61 5.35
C ILE A 22 26.50 9.76 6.59
N HIS A 23 25.98 10.41 7.63
CA HIS A 23 25.47 9.77 8.82
C HIS A 23 23.95 9.96 8.90
N SER A 24 23.19 8.87 9.03
CA SER A 24 21.76 8.91 9.28
C SER A 24 21.44 8.48 10.72
N ASN A 25 20.38 9.05 11.30
CA ASN A 25 19.96 8.75 12.68
C ASN A 25 19.06 7.49 12.77
N GLY A 26 18.78 6.83 11.65
CA GLY A 26 17.76 5.79 11.55
C GLY A 26 16.34 6.35 11.40
N ASN A 27 15.44 5.50 10.91
CA ASN A 27 14.03 5.80 10.68
C ASN A 27 13.13 4.83 11.48
N PRO A 28 12.50 5.27 12.58
CA PRO A 28 11.62 4.42 13.39
C PRO A 28 10.21 4.25 12.79
N TYR A 29 9.90 4.90 11.66
CA TYR A 29 8.57 4.95 11.06
C TYR A 29 8.37 3.97 9.89
N CYS A 30 9.26 2.99 9.74
CA CYS A 30 9.09 1.95 8.73
C CYS A 30 7.88 1.04 9.03
N HIS A 31 7.32 0.46 7.97
CA HIS A 31 6.23 -0.51 8.01
C HIS A 31 6.39 -1.54 6.88
N VAL A 32 5.61 -2.62 6.93
CA VAL A 32 5.57 -3.64 5.87
C VAL A 32 4.53 -3.25 4.82
N VAL A 33 4.85 -3.49 3.56
CA VAL A 33 3.90 -3.44 2.45
C VAL A 33 3.64 -4.86 1.95
N LEU A 34 2.38 -5.32 2.07
CA LEU A 34 1.92 -6.57 1.46
C LEU A 34 1.44 -6.28 0.04
N ARG A 35 2.25 -6.66 -0.95
CA ARG A 35 2.02 -6.37 -2.38
C ARG A 35 1.88 -7.60 -3.28
N GLY A 36 1.74 -8.77 -2.67
CA GLY A 36 1.76 -10.07 -3.32
C GLY A 36 3.08 -10.38 -4.04
N SER A 37 3.04 -11.46 -4.79
CA SER A 37 4.06 -11.85 -5.77
C SER A 37 3.39 -12.11 -7.12
N LYS A 38 4.18 -12.46 -8.15
CA LYS A 38 3.63 -12.87 -9.44
C LYS A 38 2.73 -14.11 -9.34
N GLU A 39 2.95 -14.96 -8.34
CA GLU A 39 2.32 -16.27 -8.22
C GLU A 39 1.21 -16.30 -7.17
N LYS A 40 1.26 -15.42 -6.17
CA LYS A 40 0.36 -15.47 -5.01
C LYS A 40 0.07 -14.09 -4.44
N SER A 41 -1.21 -13.79 -4.23
CA SER A 41 -1.63 -12.64 -3.44
C SER A 41 -1.38 -12.88 -1.95
N ASN A 42 -1.21 -11.82 -1.19
CA ASN A 42 -1.06 -11.86 0.27
C ASN A 42 -1.92 -10.79 0.97
N ASP A 43 -3.07 -10.48 0.36
CA ASP A 43 -4.08 -9.55 0.85
C ASP A 43 -5.21 -10.23 1.64
N ASP A 44 -5.10 -11.54 1.90
CA ASP A 44 -6.05 -12.32 2.68
C ASP A 44 -5.75 -12.26 4.19
N LEU A 45 -6.75 -12.58 5.03
CA LEU A 45 -6.62 -12.55 6.49
C LEU A 45 -5.50 -13.44 7.03
N HIS A 46 -5.27 -14.61 6.42
CA HIS A 46 -4.24 -15.53 6.89
C HIS A 46 -2.85 -14.92 6.69
N SER A 47 -2.58 -14.39 5.51
CA SER A 47 -1.33 -13.67 5.20
C SER A 47 -1.12 -12.45 6.09
N ILE A 48 -2.18 -11.66 6.35
CA ILE A 48 -2.14 -10.51 7.26
C ILE A 48 -1.80 -10.97 8.69
N GLN A 49 -2.48 -11.99 9.21
CA GLN A 49 -2.23 -12.49 10.56
C GLN A 49 -0.83 -13.07 10.72
N GLN A 50 -0.33 -13.79 9.72
CA GLN A 50 1.06 -14.27 9.73
C GLN A 50 2.06 -13.11 9.79
N THR A 51 1.78 -12.02 9.09
CA THR A 51 2.61 -10.81 9.10
C THR A 51 2.59 -10.14 10.47
N ILE A 52 1.40 -9.98 11.08
CA ILE A 52 1.25 -9.46 12.45
C ILE A 52 2.09 -10.28 13.43
N ASN A 53 1.89 -11.61 13.45
CA ASN A 53 2.62 -12.51 14.34
C ASN A 53 4.14 -12.42 14.15
N THR A 54 4.60 -12.21 12.91
CA THR A 54 6.03 -12.08 12.60
C THR A 54 6.59 -10.77 13.14
N LEU A 55 5.87 -9.66 12.95
CA LEU A 55 6.27 -8.35 13.47
C LEU A 55 6.33 -8.36 15.00
N GLU A 56 5.33 -8.92 15.66
CA GLU A 56 5.27 -9.02 17.12
C GLU A 56 6.40 -9.88 17.69
N LYS A 57 6.70 -11.04 17.08
CA LYS A 57 7.85 -11.88 17.46
C LYS A 57 9.18 -11.12 17.37
N GLN A 58 9.28 -10.19 16.43
CA GLN A 58 10.45 -9.32 16.24
C GLN A 58 10.38 -8.02 17.07
N ARG A 59 9.38 -7.87 17.94
CA ARG A 59 9.10 -6.66 18.75
C ARG A 59 8.95 -5.39 17.91
N LEU A 60 8.40 -5.53 16.71
CA LEU A 60 8.07 -4.43 15.81
C LEU A 60 6.57 -4.13 15.90
N ALA A 61 6.21 -2.85 15.73
CA ALA A 61 4.81 -2.46 15.68
C ALA A 61 4.11 -3.14 14.48
N PRO A 62 2.96 -3.82 14.67
CA PRO A 62 2.25 -4.52 13.61
C PRO A 62 1.47 -3.53 12.72
N ARG A 63 2.22 -2.71 11.98
CA ARG A 63 1.68 -1.72 11.03
C ARG A 63 1.91 -2.22 9.61
N ILE A 64 0.82 -2.46 8.91
CA ILE A 64 0.82 -3.07 7.58
C ILE A 64 0.09 -2.14 6.59
N MET A 65 0.74 -1.84 5.48
CA MET A 65 0.10 -1.28 4.29
C MET A 65 -0.18 -2.42 3.30
N ILE A 66 -1.35 -2.44 2.68
CA ILE A 66 -1.70 -3.44 1.67
C ILE A 66 -1.78 -2.77 0.30
N ASP A 67 -0.94 -3.21 -0.63
CA ASP A 67 -1.00 -2.79 -2.03
C ASP A 67 -2.02 -3.65 -2.77
N CYS A 68 -3.09 -3.04 -3.26
CA CYS A 68 -4.16 -3.75 -3.97
C CYS A 68 -3.81 -4.04 -5.44
N SER A 69 -2.74 -3.45 -5.99
CA SER A 69 -2.25 -3.64 -7.35
C SER A 69 -1.25 -4.81 -7.41
N HIS A 70 -0.31 -4.76 -8.35
CA HIS A 70 0.84 -5.65 -8.47
C HIS A 70 0.51 -7.14 -8.32
N GLY A 71 1.14 -7.81 -7.34
CA GLY A 71 0.94 -9.25 -7.13
C GLY A 71 -0.43 -9.58 -6.54
N ASN A 72 -1.01 -8.65 -5.77
CA ASN A 72 -2.35 -8.83 -5.20
C ASN A 72 -3.45 -8.71 -6.25
N SER A 73 -3.22 -7.93 -7.31
CA SER A 73 -4.12 -7.84 -8.46
C SER A 73 -3.82 -8.86 -9.56
N GLN A 74 -2.77 -9.68 -9.42
CA GLN A 74 -2.23 -10.54 -10.48
C GLN A 74 -1.97 -9.76 -11.79
N LYS A 75 -1.56 -8.48 -11.66
CA LYS A 75 -1.38 -7.53 -12.76
C LYS A 75 -2.64 -7.20 -13.57
N ASP A 76 -3.82 -7.52 -13.03
CA ASP A 76 -5.11 -7.04 -13.55
C ASP A 76 -5.66 -5.91 -12.67
N HIS A 77 -5.60 -4.68 -13.18
CA HIS A 77 -6.07 -3.49 -12.49
C HIS A 77 -7.54 -3.55 -12.02
N HIS A 78 -8.42 -4.32 -12.67
CA HIS A 78 -9.81 -4.47 -12.22
C HIS A 78 -9.93 -5.20 -10.88
N GLN A 79 -8.93 -6.04 -10.55
CA GLN A 79 -8.90 -6.80 -9.29
C GLN A 79 -8.57 -5.91 -8.08
N GLN A 80 -8.09 -4.68 -8.28
CA GLN A 80 -7.80 -3.75 -7.18
C GLN A 80 -9.04 -3.51 -6.31
N LEU A 81 -10.24 -3.39 -6.93
CA LEU A 81 -11.48 -3.16 -6.19
C LEU A 81 -11.93 -4.40 -5.41
N LEU A 82 -11.72 -5.61 -5.94
CA LEU A 82 -12.03 -6.85 -5.20
C LEU A 82 -11.09 -7.04 -4.01
N SER A 83 -9.79 -6.75 -4.21
CA SER A 83 -8.82 -6.70 -3.11
C SER A 83 -9.26 -5.70 -2.04
N LEU A 84 -9.63 -4.50 -2.47
CA LEU A 84 -10.09 -3.44 -1.57
C LEU A 84 -11.35 -3.80 -0.80
N GLN A 85 -12.33 -4.46 -1.42
CA GLN A 85 -13.55 -4.92 -0.74
C GLN A 85 -13.24 -5.87 0.42
N LYS A 86 -12.34 -6.83 0.22
CA LYS A 86 -11.88 -7.72 1.30
C LYS A 86 -11.23 -6.92 2.43
N ILE A 87 -10.31 -6.02 2.08
CA ILE A 87 -9.55 -5.22 3.04
C ILE A 87 -10.48 -4.28 3.83
N ALA A 88 -11.44 -3.63 3.16
CA ALA A 88 -12.46 -2.81 3.78
C ALA A 88 -13.29 -3.60 4.79
N GLY A 89 -13.66 -4.85 4.46
CA GLY A 89 -14.33 -5.75 5.39
C GLY A 89 -13.48 -6.07 6.63
N TYR A 90 -12.17 -6.25 6.46
CA TYR A 90 -11.25 -6.49 7.59
C TYR A 90 -11.11 -5.25 8.48
N ILE A 91 -11.02 -4.07 7.87
CA ILE A 91 -10.98 -2.78 8.57
C ILE A 91 -12.28 -2.59 9.38
N SER A 92 -13.45 -2.70 8.75
CA SER A 92 -14.74 -2.49 9.42
C SER A 92 -14.99 -3.49 10.55
N SER A 93 -14.42 -4.69 10.44
CA SER A 93 -14.47 -5.74 11.48
C SER A 93 -13.51 -5.52 12.65
N GLY A 94 -12.77 -4.41 12.70
CA GLY A 94 -11.90 -4.08 13.84
C GLY A 94 -10.42 -4.38 13.64
N ASN A 95 -9.94 -4.68 12.42
CA ASN A 95 -8.50 -4.87 12.22
C ASN A 95 -7.77 -3.52 12.33
N HIS A 96 -6.96 -3.36 13.38
CA HIS A 96 -6.15 -2.16 13.65
C HIS A 96 -4.72 -2.24 13.11
N ALA A 97 -4.25 -3.41 12.68
CA ALA A 97 -2.92 -3.59 12.13
C ALA A 97 -2.80 -3.03 10.70
N ILE A 98 -3.91 -2.99 9.96
CA ILE A 98 -3.98 -2.37 8.63
C ILE A 98 -3.95 -0.85 8.80
N LEU A 99 -2.79 -0.26 8.51
CA LEU A 99 -2.54 1.18 8.63
C LEU A 99 -3.09 1.95 7.42
N GLY A 100 -3.11 1.31 6.25
CA GLY A 100 -3.46 1.94 4.99
C GLY A 100 -3.43 0.96 3.82
N VAL A 101 -3.83 1.47 2.66
CA VAL A 101 -3.82 0.74 1.39
C VAL A 101 -3.11 1.56 0.32
N MET A 102 -2.62 0.89 -0.73
CA MET A 102 -2.07 1.51 -1.92
C MET A 102 -2.91 1.09 -3.13
N LEU A 103 -3.28 2.07 -3.96
CA LEU A 103 -4.07 1.92 -5.18
C LEU A 103 -3.33 2.60 -6.34
N GLU A 104 -3.34 1.98 -7.50
CA GLU A 104 -2.85 2.60 -8.74
C GLU A 104 -4.05 3.08 -9.56
N SER A 105 -4.24 4.39 -9.60
CA SER A 105 -5.36 5.07 -10.25
C SER A 105 -4.88 6.14 -11.23
N ASN A 106 -5.70 6.44 -12.24
CA ASN A 106 -5.48 7.55 -13.15
C ASN A 106 -6.83 8.07 -13.66
N LEU A 107 -6.83 9.18 -14.41
CA LEU A 107 -8.08 9.75 -14.97
C LEU A 107 -8.75 8.75 -15.92
N VAL A 108 -7.96 8.01 -16.69
CA VAL A 108 -8.41 6.99 -17.63
C VAL A 108 -7.86 5.63 -17.20
N SER A 109 -8.76 4.66 -17.11
CA SER A 109 -8.45 3.27 -16.75
C SER A 109 -7.51 2.58 -17.75
N GLY A 110 -6.81 1.55 -17.30
CA GLY A 110 -5.87 0.74 -18.06
C GLY A 110 -4.50 1.39 -18.23
N LYS A 111 -3.83 1.04 -19.33
CA LYS A 111 -2.52 1.58 -19.72
C LYS A 111 -2.42 1.75 -21.23
N GLN A 112 -1.46 2.54 -21.67
CA GLN A 112 -1.08 2.72 -23.06
C GLN A 112 0.43 2.50 -23.23
N THR A 113 0.85 2.07 -24.42
CA THR A 113 2.28 1.96 -24.75
C THR A 113 2.81 3.31 -25.21
N TRP A 114 3.93 3.76 -24.65
CA TRP A 114 4.63 4.91 -25.21
C TRP A 114 5.30 4.53 -26.53
N ILE A 115 4.96 5.25 -27.60
CA ILE A 115 5.55 5.08 -28.92
C ILE A 115 6.10 6.45 -29.37
N PRO A 116 7.39 6.56 -29.75
CA PRO A 116 7.97 7.81 -30.23
C PRO A 116 7.11 8.50 -31.30
N HIS A 117 6.94 9.81 -31.17
CA HIS A 117 6.18 10.66 -32.09
C HIS A 117 4.67 10.35 -32.21
N GLN A 118 4.12 9.44 -31.41
CA GLN A 118 2.68 9.22 -31.33
C GLN A 118 2.06 10.02 -30.17
N PRO A 119 0.88 10.62 -30.37
CA PRO A 119 0.18 11.30 -29.30
C PRO A 119 -0.26 10.29 -28.24
N LEU A 120 -0.08 10.64 -26.96
CA LEU A 120 -0.59 9.87 -25.84
C LEU A 120 -2.03 10.27 -25.52
N ARG A 121 -2.85 9.31 -25.10
CA ARG A 121 -4.12 9.59 -24.45
C ARG A 121 -3.85 10.28 -23.13
N TYR A 122 -4.35 11.50 -22.98
CA TYR A 122 -4.25 12.24 -21.73
C TYR A 122 -4.87 11.45 -20.57
N GLY A 123 -4.17 11.41 -19.43
CA GLY A 123 -4.68 10.79 -18.22
C GLY A 123 -4.68 9.26 -18.21
N GLN A 124 -4.03 8.59 -19.17
CA GLN A 124 -3.86 7.12 -19.15
C GLN A 124 -2.40 6.74 -18.86
N SER A 125 -2.18 5.77 -17.97
CA SER A 125 -0.84 5.35 -17.56
C SER A 125 0.01 4.82 -18.71
N ILE A 126 1.32 5.11 -18.73
CA ILE A 126 2.29 4.50 -19.67
C ILE A 126 3.08 3.33 -19.05
N THR A 127 2.81 2.98 -17.80
CA THR A 127 3.51 1.94 -17.04
C THR A 127 2.56 0.79 -16.69
N ASP A 128 2.26 0.58 -15.41
CA ASP A 128 1.26 -0.38 -14.95
C ASP A 128 -0.15 0.15 -15.20
N ALA A 129 -1.11 -0.77 -15.38
CA ALA A 129 -2.50 -0.42 -15.62
C ALA A 129 -3.15 0.11 -14.34
N CYS A 130 -3.87 1.22 -14.45
CA CYS A 130 -4.54 1.87 -13.33
C CYS A 130 -6.05 1.69 -13.41
N ILE A 131 -6.75 1.72 -12.28
CA ILE A 131 -8.21 1.95 -12.28
C ILE A 131 -8.53 3.38 -12.73
N GLY A 132 -9.73 3.59 -13.27
CA GLY A 132 -10.22 4.90 -13.71
C GLY A 132 -10.66 5.80 -12.55
N TRP A 133 -11.12 7.00 -12.91
CA TRP A 133 -11.54 7.99 -11.92
C TRP A 133 -12.79 7.56 -11.16
N GLU A 134 -13.78 7.00 -11.84
CA GLU A 134 -15.03 6.52 -11.25
C GLU A 134 -14.77 5.41 -10.23
N GLU A 135 -13.92 4.44 -10.57
CA GLU A 135 -13.52 3.38 -9.65
C GLU A 135 -12.69 3.92 -8.47
N THR A 136 -11.89 4.97 -8.69
CA THR A 136 -11.12 5.63 -7.63
C THR A 136 -12.04 6.29 -6.61
N VAL A 137 -13.06 7.02 -7.06
CA VAL A 137 -14.07 7.62 -6.17
C VAL A 137 -14.80 6.55 -5.37
N ALA A 138 -15.21 5.45 -6.02
CA ALA A 138 -15.87 4.33 -5.36
C ALA A 138 -14.95 3.66 -4.30
N ALA A 139 -13.67 3.48 -4.63
CA ALA A 139 -12.67 2.93 -3.72
C ALA A 139 -12.48 3.82 -2.47
N LEU A 140 -12.35 5.13 -2.65
CA LEU A 140 -12.22 6.07 -1.54
C LEU A 140 -13.47 6.11 -0.65
N ALA A 141 -14.66 6.07 -1.24
CA ALA A 141 -15.91 6.01 -0.50
C ALA A 141 -16.00 4.73 0.36
N MET A 142 -15.64 3.57 -0.21
CA MET A 142 -15.60 2.29 0.49
C MET A 142 -14.62 2.29 1.67
N LEU A 143 -13.43 2.85 1.47
CA LEU A 143 -12.42 3.00 2.53
C LEU A 143 -12.92 3.94 3.64
N SER A 144 -13.48 5.08 3.28
CA SER A 144 -14.05 6.03 4.24
C SER A 144 -15.10 5.36 5.12
N GLU A 145 -16.02 4.60 4.49
CA GLU A 145 -17.08 3.89 5.20
C GLU A 145 -16.53 2.80 6.14
N SER A 146 -15.60 1.98 5.68
CA SER A 146 -15.00 0.94 6.53
C SER A 146 -14.28 1.51 7.75
N VAL A 147 -13.59 2.64 7.60
CA VAL A 147 -12.95 3.34 8.71
C VAL A 147 -13.99 3.92 9.68
N ARG A 148 -15.09 4.49 9.17
CA ARG A 148 -16.20 4.99 10.00
C ARG A 148 -16.79 3.87 10.85
N LEU A 149 -17.17 2.76 10.21
CA LEU A 149 -17.72 1.58 10.88
C LEU A 149 -16.78 1.03 11.96
N ARG A 150 -15.47 0.94 11.67
CA ARG A 150 -14.48 0.51 12.67
C ARG A 150 -14.49 1.41 13.91
N ARG A 151 -14.57 2.74 13.72
CA ARG A 151 -14.59 3.71 14.83
C ARG A 151 -15.87 3.60 15.66
N GLU A 152 -17.02 3.44 15.01
CA GLU A 152 -18.31 3.29 15.70
C GLU A 152 -18.38 2.02 16.53
N ASN A 153 -17.90 0.90 15.97
CA ASN A 153 -17.84 -0.36 16.70
C ASN A 153 -17.00 -0.26 17.97
N MET A 154 -15.93 0.54 18.00
CA MET A 154 -15.14 0.75 19.23
C MET A 154 -15.92 1.51 20.32
N VAL A 155 -16.73 2.49 19.95
CA VAL A 155 -17.51 3.28 20.91
C VAL A 155 -18.54 2.40 21.61
N SER A 156 -19.19 1.48 20.88
CA SER A 156 -20.21 0.57 21.40
C SER A 156 -19.70 -0.44 22.44
N TYR A 157 -18.39 -0.72 22.51
CA TYR A 157 -17.78 -1.62 23.52
C TYR A 157 -17.27 -0.89 24.77
N THR A 158 -17.33 0.45 24.82
CA THR A 158 -16.78 1.27 25.91
C THR A 158 -17.88 1.88 26.81
N VAL A 159 -19.13 1.42 26.67
CA VAL A 159 -20.29 1.88 27.47
C VAL A 159 -20.84 0.74 28.32
#